data_AF-A8X3S2-F1
#
_entry.id   AF-A8X3S2-F1
#
_cell.length_a   1.000
_cell.length_b   1.000
_cell.length_c   1.000
_cell.angle_alpha   90.00
_cell.angle_beta   90.00
_cell.angle_gamma   90.00
#
_symmetry.space_group_name_H-M   'P 1'
#
loop_
_entity.id
_entity.type
_entity.pdbx_description
1 polymer ?
#
loop_
_entity_poly.entity_id
_entity_poly.type
_entity_poly.pdbx_seq_one_letter_code
_entity_poly.pdbx_strand_id
1 'polypeptide(L)'
;MADHLEEMDEKVDANRIMDQADFLANQFEKFTHDFREKGEPACCEMMTESSDLLKAIRKNNSELREIVIKVNEEFSTSTVPIPEYDTVDMKCLLGDDQVPEKKTLLELMKEQQKKDQEELERILRESKDLLNDFEHLKKGIKA
;
A
#
# COMPACT_ATOMS: atom_id res chain seq x y z
N MET A 1 -77.11 -18.84 -5.77
CA MET A 1 -77.81 -18.73 -4.47
C MET A 1 -76.98 -17.76 -3.63
N ALA A 2 -77.61 -16.63 -3.27
CA ALA A 2 -77.27 -15.60 -2.24
C ALA A 2 -75.82 -15.03 -2.27
N ASP A 3 -75.53 -13.73 -2.40
CA ASP A 3 -76.23 -12.49 -2.03
C ASP A 3 -76.87 -12.52 -0.63
N HIS A 4 -76.03 -12.20 0.38
CA HIS A 4 -76.36 -11.59 1.68
C HIS A 4 -75.01 -11.15 2.31
N LEU A 5 -74.51 -9.92 2.11
CA LEU A 5 -74.80 -8.65 2.82
C LEU A 5 -74.73 -8.70 4.37
N GLU A 6 -73.83 -7.84 4.89
CA GLU A 6 -73.84 -7.17 6.21
C GLU A 6 -73.56 -8.09 7.43
N GLU A 7 -72.72 -7.78 8.43
CA GLU A 7 -72.45 -6.53 9.13
C GLU A 7 -71.25 -6.74 10.09
N MET A 8 -70.45 -5.69 10.25
CA MET A 8 -69.72 -5.28 11.46
C MET A 8 -68.91 -6.30 12.29
N ASP A 9 -67.58 -6.08 12.29
CA ASP A 9 -66.91 -5.91 13.59
C ASP A 9 -66.21 -4.54 13.60
N GLU A 10 -67.01 -3.54 13.99
CA GLU A 10 -66.58 -2.24 14.49
C GLU A 10 -65.72 -2.44 15.76
N LYS A 11 -64.40 -2.67 15.64
CA LYS A 11 -63.48 -2.58 16.81
C LYS A 11 -61.98 -2.71 16.55
N VAL A 12 -61.46 -2.44 15.35
CA VAL A 12 -60.01 -2.22 15.24
C VAL A 12 -59.76 -0.74 15.41
N ASP A 13 -59.38 -0.37 16.64
CA ASP A 13 -59.03 0.99 17.06
C ASP A 13 -58.26 1.76 15.98
N ALA A 14 -58.97 2.74 15.41
CA ALA A 14 -58.35 3.93 14.88
C ALA A 14 -57.58 4.62 16.02
N ASN A 15 -56.41 5.17 15.69
CA ASN A 15 -55.47 5.92 16.55
C ASN A 15 -54.43 5.01 17.23
N ARG A 16 -53.17 4.94 16.77
CA ARG A 16 -52.29 6.10 16.58
C ARG A 16 -51.01 5.65 15.84
N ILE A 17 -51.07 5.49 14.52
CA ILE A 17 -49.85 5.54 13.72
C ILE A 17 -49.52 7.02 13.61
N MET A 18 -48.69 7.51 14.54
CA MET A 18 -48.11 8.85 14.44
C MET A 18 -47.36 8.87 13.11
N ASP A 19 -47.83 9.69 12.16
CA ASP A 19 -47.16 9.74 10.87
C ASP A 19 -45.74 10.31 11.07
N GLN A 20 -44.85 10.03 10.12
CA GLN A 20 -43.45 10.42 10.27
C GLN A 20 -43.29 11.95 10.41
N ALA A 21 -44.24 12.71 9.87
CA ALA A 21 -44.29 14.16 9.97
C ALA A 21 -44.66 14.62 11.38
N ASP A 22 -45.65 14.00 12.02
CA ASP A 22 -46.07 14.23 13.40
C ASP A 22 -44.95 13.89 14.39
N PHE A 23 -44.23 12.80 14.14
CA PHE A 23 -43.06 12.45 14.96
C PHE A 23 -41.96 13.52 14.87
N LEU A 24 -41.65 13.98 13.65
CA LEU A 24 -40.65 15.02 13.42
C LEU A 24 -41.07 16.36 14.02
N ALA A 25 -42.34 16.75 13.89
CA ALA A 25 -42.88 17.97 14.47
C ALA A 25 -42.77 17.95 16.00
N ASN A 26 -43.13 16.84 16.63
CA ASN A 26 -43.04 16.68 18.08
C ASN A 26 -41.59 16.68 18.58
N GLN A 27 -40.66 16.07 17.83
CA GLN A 27 -39.23 16.12 18.15
C GLN A 27 -38.64 17.52 17.99
N PHE A 28 -39.07 18.26 16.97
CA PHE A 28 -38.64 19.64 16.76
C PHE A 28 -39.18 20.58 17.84
N GLU A 29 -40.44 20.43 18.23
CA GLU A 29 -41.05 21.22 19.29
C GLU A 29 -40.31 20.99 20.63
N LYS A 30 -40.03 19.74 20.99
CA LYS A 30 -39.19 19.42 22.16
C LYS A 30 -37.80 20.05 22.09
N PHE A 31 -37.15 19.95 20.93
CA PHE A 31 -35.83 20.55 20.74
C PHE A 31 -35.86 22.07 20.93
N THR A 32 -36.84 22.77 20.35
CA THR A 32 -36.96 24.22 20.48
C THR A 32 -37.39 24.67 21.87
N HIS A 33 -38.22 23.88 22.56
CA HIS A 33 -38.57 24.09 23.96
C HIS A 33 -37.34 23.95 24.85
N ASP A 34 -36.60 22.85 24.71
CA ASP A 34 -35.35 22.62 25.44
C ASP A 34 -34.32 23.71 25.16
N PHE A 35 -34.20 24.17 23.91
CA PHE A 35 -33.29 25.26 23.54
C PHE A 35 -33.72 26.60 24.17
N ARG A 36 -35.02 26.89 24.19
CA ARG A 36 -35.58 28.10 24.79
C ARG A 36 -35.47 28.10 26.32
N GLU A 37 -35.66 26.97 26.97
CA GLU A 37 -35.58 26.83 28.42
C GLU A 37 -34.15 26.72 28.95
N LYS A 38 -33.28 26.01 28.23
CA LYS A 38 -31.91 25.70 28.71
C LYS A 38 -30.88 26.73 28.30
N GLY A 39 -31.16 27.62 27.34
CA GLY A 39 -30.35 28.79 26.98
C GLY A 39 -28.87 28.50 26.73
N GLU A 40 -28.48 28.37 25.46
CA GLU A 40 -27.14 27.99 24.97
C GLU A 40 -26.62 26.64 25.52
N PRO A 41 -26.10 25.74 24.66
CA PRO A 41 -25.48 24.51 25.18
C PRO A 41 -24.30 24.90 26.06
N ALA A 42 -24.27 24.39 27.30
CA ALA A 42 -23.16 24.48 28.24
C ALA A 42 -21.91 23.70 27.76
N CYS A 43 -21.54 23.86 26.50
CA CYS A 43 -20.35 23.26 25.90
C CYS A 43 -19.08 24.07 26.23
N CYS A 44 -19.21 25.25 26.83
CA CYS A 44 -18.08 26.15 27.11
C CYS A 44 -17.92 26.56 28.58
N GLU A 45 -18.77 26.10 29.51
CA GLU A 45 -18.73 26.57 30.91
C GLU A 45 -17.55 26.03 31.74
N MET A 46 -16.59 25.30 31.16
CA MET A 46 -15.47 24.70 31.92
C MET A 46 -14.07 25.06 31.42
N MET A 47 -13.88 26.18 30.71
CA MET A 47 -12.54 26.79 30.58
C MET A 47 -12.62 28.29 30.83
N THR A 48 -12.57 28.65 32.11
CA THR A 48 -12.75 30.02 32.63
C THR A 48 -11.63 31.00 32.22
N GLU A 49 -10.55 30.53 31.60
CA GLU A 49 -9.46 31.38 31.13
C GLU A 49 -9.02 31.02 29.70
N SER A 50 -8.92 32.03 28.83
CA SER A 50 -8.42 31.90 27.44
C SER A 50 -7.05 31.21 27.33
N SER A 51 -6.27 31.25 28.41
CA SER A 51 -5.00 30.53 28.58
C SER A 51 -5.15 29.01 28.45
N ASP A 52 -6.18 28.44 29.07
CA ASP A 52 -6.33 26.98 29.17
C ASP A 52 -6.89 26.40 27.88
N LEU A 53 -7.75 27.15 27.19
CA LEU A 53 -8.16 26.83 25.82
C LEU A 53 -6.96 26.81 24.87
N LEU A 54 -6.06 27.80 24.97
CA LEU A 54 -4.83 27.86 24.18
C LEU A 54 -3.90 26.67 24.45
N LYS A 55 -3.78 26.22 25.71
CA LYS A 55 -3.01 25.03 26.07
C LYS A 55 -3.63 23.76 25.49
N ALA A 56 -4.95 23.62 25.57
CA ALA A 56 -5.67 22.47 25.01
C ALA A 56 -5.52 22.41 23.48
N ILE A 57 -5.65 23.55 22.79
CA ILE A 57 -5.46 23.63 21.33
C ILE A 57 -4.03 23.26 20.93
N ARG A 58 -3.02 23.71 21.68
CA ARG A 58 -1.62 23.34 21.40
C ARG A 58 -1.37 21.85 21.61
N LYS A 59 -1.91 21.29 22.69
CA LYS A 59 -1.80 19.85 23.01
C LYS A 59 -2.45 18.99 21.91
N ASN A 60 -3.66 19.33 21.50
CA ASN A 60 -4.35 18.61 20.42
C ASN A 60 -3.59 18.73 19.09
N ASN A 61 -3.02 19.89 18.80
CA ASN A 61 -2.18 20.06 17.60
C ASN A 61 -0.90 19.22 17.64
N SER A 62 -0.23 19.09 18.79
CA SER A 62 0.94 18.21 18.90
C SER A 62 0.58 16.74 18.72
N GLU A 63 -0.53 16.30 19.34
CA GLU A 63 -1.02 14.92 19.21
C GLU A 63 -1.41 14.60 17.77
N LEU A 64 -2.12 15.50 17.08
CA LEU A 64 -2.46 15.34 15.66
C LEU A 64 -1.22 15.26 14.78
N ARG A 65 -0.19 16.07 15.04
CA ARG A 65 1.07 16.01 14.27
C ARG A 65 1.79 14.68 14.45
N GLU A 66 1.84 14.16 15.67
CA GLU A 66 2.45 12.84 15.93
C GLU A 66 1.68 11.72 15.23
N ILE A 67 0.35 11.76 15.24
CA ILE A 67 -0.48 10.77 14.55
C ILE A 67 -0.23 10.84 13.04
N VAL A 68 -0.16 12.04 12.45
CA VAL A 68 0.13 12.21 11.01
C VAL A 68 1.50 11.63 10.65
N ILE A 69 2.52 11.85 11.48
CA ILE A 69 3.86 11.29 11.26
C ILE A 69 3.80 9.76 11.32
N LYS A 70 3.19 9.19 12.36
CA LYS A 70 3.07 7.73 12.53
C LYS A 70 2.31 7.08 11.37
N VAL A 71 1.16 7.64 10.99
CA VAL A 71 0.38 7.17 9.84
C VAL A 71 1.24 7.23 8.57
N ASN A 72 1.95 8.33 8.34
CA ASN A 72 2.80 8.46 7.16
C ASN A 72 3.97 7.46 7.14
N GLU A 73 4.50 7.08 8.31
CA GLU A 73 5.51 6.02 8.44
C GLU A 73 4.90 4.62 8.25
N GLU A 74 3.71 4.36 8.82
CA GLU A 74 2.98 3.08 8.72
C GLU A 74 2.52 2.78 7.29
N PHE A 75 2.24 3.80 6.48
CA PHE A 75 1.87 3.67 5.06
C PHE A 75 3.03 3.95 4.09
N SER A 76 4.25 4.16 4.59
CA SER A 76 5.42 4.34 3.74
C SER A 76 5.78 3.02 3.05
N THR A 77 5.62 2.95 1.73
CA THR A 77 6.02 1.79 0.91
C THR A 77 7.52 1.57 0.82
N SER A 78 8.32 2.35 1.56
CA SER A 78 9.79 2.34 1.53
C SER A 78 10.43 1.59 2.71
N THR A 79 9.68 1.27 3.77
CA THR A 79 10.24 0.65 4.99
C THR A 79 10.41 -0.87 4.86
N VAL A 80 9.77 -1.48 3.87
CA VAL A 80 9.93 -2.91 3.57
C VAL A 80 10.67 -3.06 2.25
N PRO A 81 11.90 -3.61 2.23
CA PRO A 81 12.55 -3.96 0.98
C PRO A 81 11.66 -4.96 0.25
N ILE A 82 11.13 -4.54 -0.90
CA ILE A 82 10.35 -5.42 -1.76
C ILE A 82 11.29 -6.54 -2.22
N PRO A 83 10.88 -7.82 -2.13
CA PRO A 83 11.69 -8.92 -2.65
C PRO A 83 12.07 -8.65 -4.11
N GLU A 84 13.27 -9.05 -4.52
CA GLU A 84 13.59 -9.05 -5.94
C GLU A 84 12.58 -9.94 -6.65
N TYR A 85 11.84 -9.37 -7.60
CA TYR A 85 10.84 -10.11 -8.37
C TYR A 85 11.52 -11.22 -9.16
N ASP A 86 11.02 -12.45 -9.00
CA ASP A 86 11.47 -13.56 -9.83
C ASP A 86 11.05 -13.28 -11.28
N THR A 87 12.05 -13.19 -12.16
CA THR A 87 11.83 -13.01 -13.59
C THR A 87 10.96 -14.12 -14.18
N VAL A 88 10.99 -15.33 -13.63
CA VAL A 88 10.14 -16.45 -14.05
C VAL A 88 8.68 -16.15 -13.75
N ASP A 89 8.38 -15.68 -12.54
CA ASP A 89 7.02 -15.32 -12.14
C ASP A 89 6.50 -14.13 -12.95
N MET A 90 7.32 -13.10 -13.15
CA MET A 90 6.93 -11.96 -13.97
C MET A 90 6.63 -12.38 -15.41
N LYS A 91 7.42 -13.31 -15.96
CA LYS A 91 7.21 -13.81 -17.33
C LYS A 91 5.93 -14.63 -17.44
N CYS A 92 5.63 -15.42 -16.40
CA CYS A 92 4.38 -16.16 -16.28
C CYS A 92 3.15 -15.24 -16.20
N LEU A 93 3.27 -14.11 -15.51
CA LEU A 93 2.18 -13.15 -15.29
C LEU A 93 1.98 -12.17 -16.45
N LEU A 94 3.07 -11.64 -17.02
CA LEU A 94 3.05 -10.53 -17.97
C LEU A 94 3.27 -10.97 -19.42
N GLY A 95 3.81 -12.17 -19.64
CA GLY A 95 4.21 -12.66 -20.95
C GLY A 95 5.70 -12.42 -21.26
N ASP A 96 6.21 -13.19 -22.21
CA ASP A 96 7.62 -13.16 -22.62
C ASP A 96 8.05 -11.82 -23.24
N ASP A 97 7.11 -11.08 -23.82
CA ASP A 97 7.32 -9.81 -24.51
C ASP A 97 7.41 -8.60 -23.57
N GLN A 98 6.86 -8.72 -22.36
CA GLN A 98 6.82 -7.64 -21.37
C GLN A 98 7.97 -7.70 -20.36
N VAL A 99 8.69 -8.82 -20.29
CA VAL A 99 9.79 -9.02 -19.33
C VAL A 99 11.13 -9.05 -20.08
N PRO A 100 12.06 -8.12 -19.80
CA PRO A 100 13.38 -8.13 -20.43
C PRO A 100 14.11 -9.45 -20.18
N GLU A 101 14.72 -10.01 -21.21
CA GLU A 101 15.56 -11.20 -21.07
C GLU A 101 16.77 -10.89 -20.18
N LYS A 102 16.79 -11.52 -19.00
CA LYS A 102 17.96 -11.55 -18.13
C LYS A 102 18.70 -12.87 -18.35
N LYS A 103 20.01 -12.77 -18.62
CA LYS A 103 20.87 -13.96 -18.64
C LYS A 103 20.81 -14.64 -17.28
N THR A 104 20.61 -15.95 -17.31
CA THR A 104 20.67 -16.75 -16.10
C THR A 104 22.11 -16.83 -15.58
N LEU A 105 22.28 -17.07 -14.27
CA LEU A 105 23.61 -17.28 -13.70
C LEU A 105 24.38 -18.40 -14.43
N LEU A 106 23.66 -19.45 -14.85
CA LEU A 106 24.22 -20.56 -15.60
C LEU A 106 24.79 -20.12 -16.97
N GLU A 107 24.08 -19.24 -17.69
CA GLU A 107 24.55 -18.69 -18.96
C GLU A 107 25.78 -17.81 -18.77
N LEU A 108 25.77 -16.95 -17.74
CA LEU A 108 26.92 -16.12 -17.41
C LEU A 108 28.16 -16.96 -17.09
N MET A 109 27.99 -18.04 -16.31
CA MET A 109 29.10 -18.97 -16.02
C MET A 109 29.62 -19.66 -17.29
N LYS A 110 28.74 -20.09 -18.19
CA LYS A 110 29.16 -20.71 -19.47
C LYS A 110 29.93 -19.74 -20.35
N GLU A 111 29.48 -18.48 -20.43
CA GLU A 111 30.19 -17.44 -21.19
C GLU A 111 31.57 -17.17 -20.60
N GLN A 112 31.67 -17.11 -19.27
CA GLN A 112 32.95 -16.91 -18.61
C GLN A 112 33.90 -18.09 -18.85
N GLN A 113 33.41 -19.32 -18.66
CA GLN A 113 34.19 -20.53 -18.92
C GLN A 113 34.73 -20.58 -20.36
N LYS A 114 33.92 -20.15 -21.34
CA LYS A 114 34.34 -20.08 -22.73
C LYS A 114 35.48 -19.07 -22.93
N LYS A 115 35.38 -17.89 -22.32
CA LYS A 115 36.45 -16.87 -22.39
C LYS A 115 37.75 -17.38 -21.77
N ASP A 116 37.66 -18.02 -20.62
CA ASP A 116 38.82 -18.57 -19.92
C ASP A 116 39.51 -19.65 -20.79
N GLN A 117 38.71 -20.45 -21.49
CA GLN A 117 39.22 -21.46 -22.41
C GLN A 117 39.90 -20.86 -23.64
N GLU A 118 39.32 -19.82 -24.25
CA GLU A 118 39.92 -19.09 -25.37
C GLU A 118 41.25 -18.43 -24.96
N GLU A 119 41.31 -17.86 -23.75
CA GLU A 119 42.53 -17.26 -23.21
C GLU A 119 43.62 -18.31 -22.93
N LEU A 120 43.25 -19.47 -22.38
CA LEU A 120 44.17 -20.58 -22.19
C LEU A 120 44.76 -21.06 -23.53
N GLU A 121 43.92 -21.23 -24.55
CA GLU A 121 44.36 -21.63 -25.89
C GLU A 121 45.28 -20.58 -26.55
N ARG A 122 45.08 -19.30 -26.26
CA ARG A 122 45.97 -18.22 -26.71
C ARG A 122 47.35 -18.37 -26.06
N ILE A 123 47.40 -18.46 -24.73
CA ILE A 123 48.66 -18.58 -23.96
C ILE A 123 49.45 -19.83 -24.37
N LEU A 124 48.77 -20.96 -24.58
CA LEU A 124 49.42 -22.20 -25.02
C LEU A 124 50.07 -22.06 -26.40
N ARG A 125 49.42 -21.34 -27.33
CA ARG A 125 49.99 -21.04 -28.66
C ARG A 125 51.23 -20.17 -28.54
N GLU A 126 51.12 -19.05 -27.84
CA GLU A 126 52.22 -18.11 -27.63
C GLU A 126 53.42 -18.78 -26.96
N SER A 127 53.17 -19.63 -25.96
CA SER A 127 54.21 -20.40 -25.27
C SER A 127 54.91 -21.38 -26.20
N LYS A 128 54.15 -22.03 -27.11
CA LYS A 128 54.71 -22.94 -28.11
C LYS A 128 55.58 -22.21 -29.13
N ASP A 129 55.13 -21.05 -29.61
CA ASP A 129 55.88 -20.24 -30.56
C ASP A 129 57.19 -19.76 -29.91
N LEU A 130 57.13 -19.28 -28.67
CA LEU A 130 58.31 -18.86 -27.92
C LEU A 130 59.31 -20.01 -27.69
N LEU A 131 58.82 -21.22 -27.43
CA LEU A 131 59.68 -22.39 -27.29
C LEU A 131 60.39 -22.74 -28.62
N ASN A 132 59.68 -22.67 -29.74
CA ASN A 132 60.26 -22.90 -31.06
C ASN A 132 61.34 -21.85 -31.37
N ASP A 133 61.06 -20.57 -31.13
CA ASP A 133 62.01 -19.47 -31.33
C ASP A 133 63.29 -19.67 -30.49
N PHE A 134 63.13 -20.08 -29.22
CA PHE A 134 64.25 -20.43 -28.36
C PHE A 134 65.08 -21.59 -28.92
N GLU A 135 64.45 -22.65 -29.42
CA GLU A 135 65.18 -23.76 -30.05
C GLU A 135 65.95 -23.33 -31.30
N HIS A 136 65.37 -22.46 -32.13
CA HIS A 136 66.02 -21.90 -33.31
C HIS A 136 67.26 -21.08 -32.92
N LEU A 137 67.13 -20.19 -31.94
CA LEU A 137 68.25 -19.39 -31.42
C LEU A 137 69.35 -20.29 -30.84
N LYS A 138 68.98 -21.30 -30.05
CA LYS A 138 69.94 -22.26 -29.46
C LYS A 138 70.72 -23.04 -30.51
N LYS A 139 70.09 -23.39 -31.64
CA LYS A 139 70.77 -24.05 -32.77
C LYS A 139 71.70 -23.08 -33.51
N GLY A 140 71.27 -21.83 -33.72
CA GLY A 140 72.08 -20.80 -34.36
C GLY A 140 73.33 -20.37 -33.58
N ILE A 141 73.28 -20.41 -32.25
CA ILE A 141 74.42 -20.08 -31.37
C ILE A 141 75.48 -21.22 -31.29
N LYS A 142 75.14 -22.44 -31.72
CA LYS A 142 76.05 -23.60 -31.68
C LYS A 142 76.92 -23.77 -32.94
N ALA A 143 76.88 -22.83 -33.88
CA ALA A 143 77.76 -22.75 -35.05
C ALA A 143 78.88 -21.73 -34.80
#